data_AF-A0A953DJ10-F1
#
_entry.id   AF-A0A953DJ10-F1
#
_cell.length_a   1.000
_cell.length_b   1.000
_cell.length_c   1.000
_cell.angle_alpha   90.00
_cell.angle_beta   90.00
_cell.angle_gamma   90.00
#
_symmetry.space_group_name_H-M   'P 1'
#
loop_
_entity.id
_entity.type
_entity.pdbx_description
1 polymer ?
#
loop_
_entity_poly.entity_id
_entity_poly.type
_entity_poly.pdbx_seq_one_letter_code
_entity_poly.pdbx_strand_id
1 'polypeptide(L)'
;RTLVHVEDRPELSDVTMPSLLRRGGLLVAVSTGGRSPTLAARLRRFLEDVLGEEWAERVERIAALRDALRARGLAPPEVRRACEALIEAEGWLPPPAGAPVREPAVERLRRAVAFAAAAARGR
;
A
#
# COMPACT_ATOMS: atom_id res chain seq x y z
N ARG A 1 -11.33 27.49 14.47
CA ARG A 1 -12.47 26.53 14.54
C ARG A 1 -11.93 25.21 15.04
N THR A 2 -12.60 24.57 15.99
CA THR A 2 -12.22 23.25 16.54
C THR A 2 -13.18 22.21 16.02
N LEU A 3 -12.66 21.04 15.64
CA LEU A 3 -13.48 19.88 15.24
C LEU A 3 -13.68 18.99 16.47
N VAL A 4 -14.90 18.51 16.68
CA VAL A 4 -15.26 17.62 17.77
C VAL A 4 -15.79 16.29 17.22
N HIS A 5 -15.40 15.19 17.86
CA HIS A 5 -16.05 13.90 17.71
C HIS A 5 -16.56 13.46 19.08
N VAL A 6 -17.80 12.99 19.13
CA VAL A 6 -18.41 12.42 20.32
C VAL A 6 -18.83 11.00 19.97
N GLU A 7 -18.22 10.03 20.66
CA GLU A 7 -18.52 8.61 20.46
C GLU A 7 -20.02 8.37 20.66
N ASP A 8 -20.61 7.56 19.78
CA ASP A 8 -22.04 7.23 19.77
C ASP A 8 -23.02 8.42 19.66
N ARG A 9 -22.55 9.63 19.34
CA ARG A 9 -23.37 10.85 19.18
C ARG A 9 -23.05 11.57 17.87
N PRO A 10 -23.45 11.02 16.71
CA PRO A 10 -23.14 11.59 15.39
C PRO A 10 -23.69 13.01 15.21
N GLU A 11 -24.81 13.36 15.84
CA GLU A 11 -25.41 14.69 15.82
C GLU A 11 -24.62 15.76 16.57
N LEU A 12 -23.71 15.35 17.48
CA LEU A 12 -22.80 16.24 18.20
C LEU A 12 -21.38 16.24 17.60
N SER A 13 -21.18 15.55 16.48
CA SER A 13 -19.87 15.32 15.88
C SER A 13 -19.69 16.10 14.58
N ASP A 14 -18.56 16.79 14.44
CA ASP A 14 -18.11 17.38 13.19
C ASP A 14 -17.45 16.35 12.25
N VAL A 15 -16.93 15.26 12.81
CA VAL A 15 -16.15 14.24 12.08
C VAL A 15 -16.46 12.81 12.56
N THR A 16 -16.22 11.84 11.69
CA THR A 16 -16.27 10.40 12.02
C THR A 16 -14.86 9.84 12.17
N MET A 17 -14.63 9.02 13.22
CA MET A 17 -13.37 8.33 13.42
C MET A 17 -13.16 7.20 12.40
N PRO A 18 -12.01 7.17 11.68
CA PRO A 18 -11.68 6.08 10.77
C PRO A 18 -11.11 4.86 11.53
N SER A 19 -11.08 3.72 10.86
CA SER A 19 -10.26 2.57 11.27
C SER A 19 -8.81 2.78 10.83
N LEU A 20 -7.85 2.70 11.74
CA LEU A 20 -6.44 3.01 11.50
C LEU A 20 -5.56 1.76 11.52
N LEU A 21 -4.66 1.64 10.54
CA LEU A 21 -3.53 0.69 10.50
C LEU A 21 -2.23 1.48 10.56
N ARG A 22 -1.27 1.03 11.37
CA ARG A 22 0.04 1.68 11.51
C ARG A 22 1.18 0.66 11.38
N ARG A 23 2.23 1.02 10.64
CA ARG A 23 3.51 0.30 10.52
C ARG A 23 4.65 1.31 10.55
N GLY A 24 5.26 1.53 11.72
CA GLY A 24 6.22 2.62 11.91
C GLY A 24 5.66 3.98 11.42
N GLY A 25 6.33 4.57 10.42
CA GLY A 25 5.91 5.82 9.78
C GLY A 25 4.70 5.71 8.83
N LEU A 26 4.27 4.50 8.43
CA LEU A 26 3.07 4.30 7.60
C LEU A 26 1.80 4.39 8.44
N LEU A 27 0.84 5.20 7.99
CA LEU A 27 -0.53 5.26 8.52
C LEU A 27 -1.53 5.09 7.37
N VAL A 28 -2.41 4.11 7.49
CA VAL A 28 -3.54 3.92 6.57
C VAL A 28 -4.84 4.12 7.34
N ALA A 29 -5.69 5.02 6.84
CA ALA A 29 -7.00 5.28 7.42
C ALA A 29 -8.10 4.77 6.47
N VAL A 30 -8.97 3.92 6.99
CA VAL A 30 -10.14 3.41 6.26
C VAL A 30 -11.40 4.01 6.88
N SER A 31 -12.21 4.68 6.07
CA SER A 31 -13.47 5.27 6.50
C SER A 31 -14.59 4.97 5.51
N THR A 32 -15.79 4.77 6.04
CA THR A 32 -17.04 4.68 5.26
C THR A 32 -17.91 5.92 5.43
N GLY A 33 -17.41 6.96 6.11
CA GLY A 33 -18.17 8.14 6.50
C GLY A 33 -19.31 7.81 7.46
N GLY A 34 -19.07 6.89 8.40
CA GLY A 34 -20.05 6.44 9.40
C GLY A 34 -21.09 5.44 8.89
N ARG A 35 -21.19 5.22 7.57
CA ARG A 35 -22.21 4.32 6.97
C ARG A 35 -22.04 2.85 7.34
N SER A 36 -20.80 2.40 7.56
CA SER A 36 -20.53 1.02 7.96
C SER A 36 -19.20 0.92 8.72
N PRO A 37 -19.22 1.01 10.06
CA PRO A 37 -18.05 0.78 10.90
C PRO A 37 -17.48 -0.64 10.70
N THR A 38 -18.36 -1.63 10.56
CA THR A 38 -17.98 -3.03 10.34
C THR A 38 -17.17 -3.23 9.06
N LEU A 39 -17.58 -2.59 7.95
CA LEU A 39 -16.84 -2.67 6.69
C LEU A 39 -15.48 -1.99 6.80
N ALA A 40 -15.41 -0.79 7.42
CA ALA A 40 -14.15 -0.09 7.63
C ALA A 40 -13.16 -0.94 8.44
N ALA A 41 -13.64 -1.57 9.52
CA ALA A 41 -12.82 -2.45 10.35
C ALA A 41 -12.37 -3.72 9.59
N ARG A 42 -13.23 -4.32 8.74
CA ARG A 42 -12.89 -5.50 7.95
C ARG A 42 -11.86 -5.18 6.86
N LEU A 43 -11.99 -4.04 6.18
CA LEU A 43 -11.01 -3.57 5.20
C LEU A 43 -9.67 -3.24 5.85
N ARG A 44 -9.66 -2.59 7.02
CA ARG A 44 -8.44 -2.39 7.80
C ARG A 44 -7.73 -3.72 8.07
N ARG A 45 -8.42 -4.74 8.59
CA ARG A 45 -7.82 -6.06 8.86
C ARG A 45 -7.26 -6.72 7.61
N PHE A 46 -7.99 -6.68 6.50
CA PHE A 46 -7.48 -7.16 5.22
C PHE A 46 -6.16 -6.45 4.82
N LEU A 47 -6.09 -5.13 5.02
CA LEU A 47 -4.87 -4.37 4.77
C LEU A 47 -3.74 -4.69 5.76
N GLU A 48 -4.04 -5.17 6.98
CA GLU A 48 -3.01 -5.61 7.93
C GLU A 48 -2.27 -6.86 7.45
N ASP A 49 -2.97 -7.76 6.77
CA ASP A 49 -2.39 -8.97 6.17
C ASP A 49 -1.57 -8.64 4.92
N VAL A 50 -1.98 -7.61 4.17
CA VAL A 50 -1.29 -7.16 2.94
C VAL A 50 -0.09 -6.26 3.26
N LEU A 51 -0.21 -5.42 4.29
CA LEU A 51 0.79 -4.45 4.72
C LEU A 51 1.41 -4.94 6.04
N GLY A 52 2.34 -5.89 5.93
CA GLY A 52 3.06 -6.43 7.07
C GLY A 52 4.00 -5.41 7.75
N GLU A 53 4.69 -5.84 8.81
CA GLU A 53 5.60 -5.01 9.59
C GLU A 53 6.79 -4.46 8.80
N GLU A 54 7.16 -5.10 7.69
CA GLU A 54 8.25 -4.66 6.83
C GLU A 54 8.00 -3.27 6.19
N TRP A 55 6.74 -2.82 6.17
CA TRP A 55 6.39 -1.49 5.69
C TRP A 55 6.97 -0.36 6.55
N ALA A 56 7.28 -0.61 7.82
CA ALA A 56 7.96 0.37 8.65
C ALA A 56 9.33 0.72 8.03
N GLU A 57 10.14 -0.28 7.69
CA GLU A 57 11.47 -0.09 7.09
C GLU A 57 11.39 0.46 5.66
N ARG A 58 10.41 0.02 4.87
CA ARG A 58 10.20 0.53 3.49
C ARG A 58 9.96 2.04 3.48
N VAL A 59 9.16 2.56 4.42
CA VAL A 59 8.91 4.00 4.56
C VAL A 59 10.20 4.76 4.87
N GLU A 60 10.97 4.28 5.85
CA GLU A 60 12.25 4.91 6.21
C GLU A 60 13.23 4.91 5.04
N ARG A 61 13.28 3.83 4.25
CA ARG A 61 14.14 3.72 3.07
C ARG A 61 13.79 4.76 1.99
N ILE A 62 12.51 4.94 1.70
CA ILE A 62 12.06 5.99 0.74
C ILE A 62 12.36 7.39 1.31
N ALA A 63 12.11 7.61 2.60
CA ALA A 63 12.36 8.90 3.24
C ALA A 63 13.85 9.28 3.14
N ALA A 64 14.74 8.35 3.48
CA ALA A 64 16.19 8.54 3.39
C ALA A 64 16.66 8.87 1.96
N LEU A 65 16.16 8.14 0.94
CA LEU A 65 16.46 8.45 -0.46
C LEU A 65 16.00 9.86 -0.82
N ARG A 66 14.76 10.20 -0.47
CA ARG A 66 14.16 11.50 -0.79
C ARG A 66 14.94 12.65 -0.16
N ASP A 67 15.34 12.51 1.08
CA ASP A 67 16.09 13.53 1.81
C ASP A 67 17.52 13.67 1.28
N ALA A 68 18.19 12.57 0.95
CA ALA A 68 19.51 12.59 0.31
C ALA A 68 19.50 13.29 -1.07
N LEU A 69 18.48 13.04 -1.89
CA LEU A 69 18.36 13.68 -3.21
C LEU A 69 18.05 15.18 -3.09
N ARG A 70 17.22 15.56 -2.12
CA ARG A 70 16.93 16.98 -1.83
C ARG A 70 18.16 17.73 -1.32
N ALA A 71 18.95 17.10 -0.43
CA ALA A 71 20.21 17.67 0.05
C ALA A 71 21.22 17.90 -1.09
N ARG A 72 21.11 17.13 -2.19
CA ARG A 72 21.90 17.30 -3.41
C ARG A 72 21.33 18.33 -4.39
N GLY A 73 20.23 19.01 -4.04
CA GLY A 73 19.62 20.06 -4.85
C GLY A 73 18.74 19.59 -6.00
N LEU A 74 18.33 18.31 -6.04
CA LEU A 74 17.43 17.83 -7.09
C LEU A 74 16.04 18.44 -6.96
N ALA A 75 15.42 18.73 -8.12
CA ALA A 75 14.09 19.28 -8.17
C ALA A 75 13.03 18.24 -7.76
N PRO A 76 11.87 18.66 -7.21
CA PRO A 76 10.82 17.73 -6.76
C PRO A 76 10.40 16.66 -7.79
N PRO A 77 10.28 16.95 -9.11
CA PRO A 77 9.95 15.92 -10.09
C PRO A 77 11.03 14.84 -10.23
N GLU A 78 12.30 15.19 -10.08
CA GLU A 78 13.42 14.26 -10.16
C GLU A 78 13.45 13.33 -8.95
N VAL A 79 13.26 13.91 -7.76
CA VAL A 79 13.13 13.16 -6.52
C VAL A 79 11.95 12.19 -6.58
N ARG A 80 10.79 12.64 -7.09
CA ARG A 80 9.61 11.78 -7.30
C ARG A 80 9.93 10.60 -8.21
N ARG A 81 10.53 10.85 -9.38
CA ARG A 81 10.91 9.79 -10.33
C ARG A 81 11.86 8.76 -9.71
N ALA A 82 12.84 9.20 -8.91
CA ALA A 82 13.76 8.31 -8.23
C ALA A 82 13.07 7.44 -7.17
N CYS A 83 12.11 8.00 -6.42
CA CYS A 83 11.32 7.24 -5.45
C CYS A 83 10.42 6.21 -6.16
N GLU A 84 9.79 6.57 -7.27
CA GLU A 84 9.00 5.65 -8.09
C GLU A 84 9.87 4.51 -8.64
N ALA A 85 11.05 4.82 -9.17
CA ALA A 85 12.00 3.82 -9.66
C ALA A 85 12.44 2.84 -8.56
N LEU A 86 12.64 3.32 -7.32
CA LEU A 86 12.93 2.44 -6.19
C LEU A 86 11.76 1.50 -5.87
N ILE A 87 10.54 2.04 -5.78
CA ILE A 87 9.34 1.24 -5.51
C ILE A 87 9.16 0.15 -6.56
N GLU A 88 9.36 0.48 -7.84
CA GLU A 88 9.27 -0.45 -8.96
C GLU A 88 10.38 -1.50 -8.93
N ALA A 89 11.63 -1.08 -8.71
CA ALA A 89 12.78 -1.99 -8.67
C ALA A 89 12.65 -3.04 -7.56
N GLU A 90 12.09 -2.64 -6.42
CA GLU A 90 11.87 -3.52 -5.28
C GLU A 90 10.61 -4.37 -5.40
N GLY A 91 9.71 -4.04 -6.33
CA GLY A 91 8.46 -4.76 -6.54
C GLY A 91 7.51 -4.72 -5.34
N TRP A 92 7.58 -3.66 -4.52
CA TRP A 92 6.77 -3.56 -3.29
C TRP A 92 5.27 -3.41 -3.55
N LEU A 93 4.90 -2.83 -4.69
CA LEU A 93 3.52 -2.61 -5.09
C LEU A 93 3.31 -3.06 -6.54
N PRO A 94 2.07 -3.47 -6.88
CA PRO A 94 1.72 -3.69 -8.28
C PRO A 94 1.91 -2.39 -9.07
N PRO A 95 2.22 -2.49 -10.37
CA PRO A 95 2.36 -1.31 -11.20
C PRO A 95 1.02 -0.55 -11.26
N PRO A 96 1.05 0.78 -11.46
CA PRO A 96 -0.16 1.58 -11.56
C PRO A 96 -1.10 1.05 -12.66
N ALA A 97 -2.41 1.16 -12.42
CA ALA A 97 -3.43 0.63 -13.32
C ALA A 97 -3.21 1.13 -14.76
N GLY A 98 -3.09 0.20 -15.72
CA GLY A 98 -2.81 0.48 -17.12
C GLY A 98 -1.37 0.20 -17.56
N ALA A 99 -0.42 0.05 -16.63
CA ALA A 99 0.90 -0.49 -16.94
C ALA A 99 0.83 -2.03 -17.05
N PRO A 100 1.58 -2.67 -17.97
CA PRO A 100 1.55 -4.11 -18.14
C PRO A 100 1.95 -4.78 -16.82
N VAL A 101 1.01 -5.55 -16.25
CA VAL A 101 1.27 -6.37 -15.06
C VAL A 101 2.35 -7.38 -15.43
N ARG A 102 3.59 -7.13 -15.01
CA ARG A 102 4.62 -8.15 -15.07
C ARG A 102 4.25 -9.19 -14.02
N GLU A 103 3.76 -10.33 -14.49
CA GLU A 103 3.43 -11.47 -13.65
C GLU A 103 4.61 -11.77 -12.71
N PRO A 104 4.41 -11.87 -11.37
CA PRO A 104 5.48 -12.17 -10.44
C PRO A 104 6.26 -13.42 -10.85
N ALA A 105 7.58 -13.45 -10.62
CA ALA A 105 8.44 -14.55 -11.06
C ALA A 105 7.94 -15.93 -10.56
N VAL A 106 7.40 -15.97 -9.35
CA VAL A 106 6.80 -17.18 -8.75
C VAL A 106 5.59 -17.67 -9.54
N GLU A 107 4.74 -16.76 -10.01
CA GLU A 107 3.52 -17.12 -10.74
C GLU A 107 3.85 -17.55 -12.19
N ARG A 108 4.84 -16.91 -12.81
CA ARG A 108 5.41 -17.39 -14.08
C ARG A 108 5.96 -18.81 -13.97
N LEU A 109 6.68 -19.11 -12.88
CA LEU A 109 7.22 -20.43 -12.63
C LEU A 109 6.10 -21.46 -12.39
N ARG A 110 5.11 -21.13 -11.56
CA ARG A 110 3.94 -22.00 -11.33
C ARG A 110 3.20 -22.32 -12.63
N ARG A 111 2.96 -21.31 -13.47
CA ARG A 111 2.33 -21.49 -14.77
C ARG A 111 3.17 -22.35 -15.71
N ALA A 112 4.49 -22.12 -15.79
CA ALA A 112 5.38 -22.92 -16.62
C ALA A 112 5.40 -24.40 -16.19
N VAL A 113 5.44 -24.66 -14.88
CA VAL A 113 5.36 -26.01 -14.32
C VAL A 113 4.01 -26.66 -14.61
N ALA A 114 2.90 -25.93 -14.42
CA ALA A 114 1.55 -26.43 -14.72
C ALA A 114 1.37 -26.76 -16.20
N PHE A 115 1.90 -25.92 -17.10
CA PHE A 115 1.89 -26.14 -18.54
C PHE A 115 2.70 -27.38 -18.94
N ALA A 116 3.93 -27.52 -18.41
CA ALA A 116 4.76 -28.69 -18.65
C ALA A 116 4.11 -29.98 -18.14
N ALA A 117 3.46 -29.94 -16.97
CA ALA A 117 2.74 -31.08 -16.40
C ALA A 117 1.48 -31.46 -17.19
N ALA A 118 0.80 -30.49 -17.81
CA ALA A 118 -0.34 -30.74 -18.70
C ALA A 118 0.13 -31.35 -20.03
N ALA A 119 1.21 -30.83 -20.62
CA ALA A 119 1.80 -31.35 -21.85
C ALA A 119 2.34 -32.79 -21.70
N ALA A 120 2.80 -33.16 -20.51
CA ALA A 120 3.26 -34.52 -20.20
C ALA A 120 2.13 -35.56 -20.06
N ARG A 121 0.88 -35.12 -19.77
CA ARG A 121 -0.29 -35.99 -19.61
C ARG A 121 -1.07 -36.25 -20.90
N GLY A 122 -0.74 -35.54 -21.97
CA GLY A 122 -1.36 -35.70 -23.31
C GLY A 122 -0.55 -36.57 -24.27
N ARG A 123 0.40 -37.36 -23.78
CA ARG A 123 1.17 -38.36 -24.54
C ARG A 123 0.95 -39.75 -23.97
#